data_AF-A0A7M2XXB6-F1
#
_entry.id   AF-A0A7M2XXB6-F1
#
_cell.length_a   1.000
_cell.length_b   1.000
_cell.length_c   1.000
_cell.angle_alpha   90.00
_cell.angle_beta   90.00
_cell.angle_gamma   90.00
#
_symmetry.space_group_name_H-M   'P 1'
#
loop_
_entity.id
_entity.type
_entity.pdbx_description
1 polymer ?
#
loop_
_entity_poly.entity_id
_entity_poly.type
_entity_poly.pdbx_seq_one_letter_code
_entity_poly.pdbx_strand_id
1 'polypeptide(L)'
;MTSSYPLGDLVPAIAIGARYRYDWQLFADWCTAVDAPALPADPLTIAMFLDEHPAATGTHRRRLSAINTVHTRCGYPAPGTAHALRERLTRRTRPRPDLRDTALEAIRRLPTTGWPGGLFGRRDALLLTLTCRVGLSPIQVGRLQRSDVTFDGRTLRIPSHGIVIPHDPHESPRTEQVAVYLRWARLQAFTDRTPSNRWLGESLTNATPVTDDSATGLQLLPAIRHNGPLLPSFDKWGHASLSRVGLSRRAITRILTAHLSGTTSTREQRQVKFFDDGWADAVEDVVEAISEDDADNIKPVEPPELSSEELAARYEAGLAARRGTAKAMADLEPAFEELDDRTDELLARIQDLLEVVEGSPPRA
;
A
#
# COMPACT_ATOMS: atom_id res chain seq x y z
N MET A 1 29.77 -11.59 15.21
CA MET A 1 30.35 -10.24 15.16
C MET A 1 29.21 -9.24 15.04
N THR A 2 28.95 -8.55 16.14
CA THR A 2 27.92 -7.52 16.36
C THR A 2 28.01 -6.37 15.35
N SER A 3 26.92 -6.07 14.65
CA SER A 3 26.71 -4.77 13.99
C SER A 3 25.42 -4.14 14.54
N SER A 4 25.51 -3.77 15.81
CA SER A 4 24.66 -2.76 16.40
C SER A 4 25.16 -1.42 15.84
N TYR A 5 24.35 -0.72 15.04
CA TYR A 5 24.58 0.69 14.77
C TYR A 5 23.82 1.49 15.83
N PRO A 6 24.47 1.95 16.91
CA PRO A 6 23.87 2.94 17.76
C PRO A 6 23.93 4.26 16.96
N LEU A 7 22.80 4.67 16.40
CA LEU A 7 22.63 6.05 15.91
C LEU A 7 22.77 7.11 17.03
N GLY A 8 23.02 6.68 18.28
CA GLY A 8 23.41 7.53 19.40
C GLY A 8 24.83 8.11 19.32
N ASP A 9 25.74 7.52 18.55
CA ASP A 9 27.18 7.87 18.62
C ASP A 9 27.72 8.73 17.46
N LEU A 10 26.93 9.04 16.43
CA LEU A 10 27.35 9.97 15.36
C LEU A 10 27.13 11.46 15.71
N VAL A 11 26.77 11.76 16.96
CA VAL A 11 26.77 13.14 17.49
C VAL A 11 27.77 13.32 18.64
N PRO A 12 29.08 13.01 18.51
CA PRO A 12 30.03 13.47 19.49
C PRO A 12 30.30 14.96 19.25
N ALA A 13 29.90 15.78 20.22
CA ALA A 13 30.34 17.16 20.41
C ALA A 13 29.88 18.23 19.40
N ILE A 14 28.65 18.16 18.87
CA ILE A 14 27.99 19.43 18.55
C ILE A 14 27.78 20.13 19.90
N ALA A 15 28.52 21.20 20.17
CA ALA A 15 28.45 21.98 21.40
C ALA A 15 27.11 22.74 21.51
N ILE A 16 25.99 22.02 21.44
CA ILE A 16 24.64 22.51 21.68
C ILE A 16 24.63 22.94 23.13
N GLY A 17 24.46 24.24 23.37
CA GLY A 17 24.39 24.76 24.73
C GLY A 17 23.33 23.98 25.51
N ALA A 18 23.57 23.71 26.80
CA ALA A 18 22.71 22.86 27.63
C ALA A 18 21.21 23.17 27.50
N ARG A 19 20.87 24.45 27.30
CA ARG A 19 19.51 24.96 27.08
C ARG A 19 18.76 24.41 25.86
N TYR A 20 19.44 23.89 24.83
CA TYR A 20 18.84 23.41 23.57
C TYR A 20 18.95 21.90 23.39
N ARG A 21 19.71 21.21 24.25
CA ARG A 21 19.95 19.76 24.16
C ARG A 21 18.63 18.97 24.28
N TYR A 22 17.82 19.34 25.25
CA TYR A 22 16.53 18.69 25.49
C TYR A 22 15.57 18.84 24.30
N ASP A 23 15.44 20.05 23.73
CA ASP A 23 14.54 20.27 22.60
C ASP A 23 15.01 19.54 21.33
N TRP A 24 16.32 19.41 21.14
CA TRP A 24 16.88 18.62 20.04
C TRP A 24 16.64 17.13 20.23
N GLN A 25 16.89 16.60 21.43
CA GLN A 25 16.63 15.19 21.74
C GLN A 25 15.15 14.84 21.52
N LEU A 26 14.23 15.67 22.05
CA LEU A 26 12.80 15.48 21.83
C LEU A 26 12.44 15.42 20.34
N PHE A 27 13.03 16.28 19.51
CA PHE A 27 12.81 16.27 18.07
C PHE A 27 13.42 15.04 17.39
N ALA A 28 14.65 14.66 17.76
CA ALA A 28 15.33 13.49 17.21
C ALA A 28 14.60 12.19 17.56
N ASP A 29 14.20 12.03 18.82
CA ASP A 29 13.44 10.88 19.31
C ASP A 29 12.09 10.77 18.59
N TRP A 30 11.39 11.91 18.42
CA TRP A 30 10.15 11.94 17.65
C TRP A 30 10.38 11.56 16.18
N CYS A 31 11.43 12.10 15.54
CA CYS A 31 11.79 11.73 14.17
C CYS A 31 12.07 10.23 14.03
N THR A 32 12.78 9.63 14.99
CA THR A 32 12.99 8.18 15.05
C THR A 32 11.66 7.43 15.19
N ALA A 33 10.74 7.89 16.03
CA ALA A 33 9.44 7.26 16.22
C ALA A 33 8.54 7.31 14.97
N VAL A 34 8.72 8.31 14.09
CA VAL A 34 7.93 8.46 12.85
C VAL A 34 8.70 8.04 11.58
N ASP A 35 9.85 7.37 11.73
CA ASP A 35 10.75 6.96 10.65
C ASP A 35 11.11 8.12 9.69
N ALA A 36 11.37 9.30 10.25
CA ALA A 36 11.80 10.49 9.50
C ALA A 36 13.27 10.85 9.79
N PRO A 37 14.02 11.35 8.79
CA PRO A 37 15.38 11.83 9.03
C PRO A 37 15.37 13.10 9.89
N ALA A 38 16.05 13.06 11.04
CA ALA A 38 16.24 14.22 11.90
C ALA A 38 17.26 15.23 11.36
N LEU A 39 18.19 14.77 10.51
CA LEU A 39 19.24 15.59 9.90
C LEU A 39 19.62 15.03 8.51
N PRO A 40 19.53 15.82 7.41
CA PRO A 40 18.76 17.06 7.32
C PRO A 40 17.25 16.79 7.37
N ALA A 41 16.54 17.53 8.22
CA ALA A 41 15.09 17.48 8.32
C ALA A 41 14.43 18.37 7.25
N ASP A 42 13.34 17.86 6.66
CA ASP A 42 12.48 18.66 5.77
C ASP A 42 11.63 19.67 6.60
N PRO A 43 11.36 20.89 6.10
CA PRO A 43 10.50 21.85 6.79
C PRO A 43 9.10 21.32 7.14
N LEU A 44 8.57 20.36 6.37
CA LEU A 44 7.31 19.66 6.67
C LEU A 44 7.42 18.78 7.92
N THR A 45 8.56 18.11 8.11
CA THR A 45 8.85 17.29 9.29
C THR A 45 8.80 18.14 10.57
N ILE A 46 9.32 19.37 10.50
CA ILE A 46 9.26 20.32 11.63
C ILE A 46 7.84 20.82 11.87
N ALA A 47 7.08 21.10 10.80
CA ALA A 47 5.69 21.50 10.93
C ALA A 47 4.84 20.40 11.59
N MET A 48 5.06 19.13 11.22
CA MET A 48 4.41 17.98 11.86
C MET A 48 4.80 17.84 13.32
N PHE A 49 6.10 17.95 13.64
CA PHE A 49 6.58 17.93 15.02
C PHE A 49 5.91 19.01 15.90
N LEU A 50 5.81 20.24 15.42
CA LEU A 50 5.19 21.35 16.16
C LEU A 50 3.68 21.19 16.36
N ASP A 51 2.99 20.56 15.40
CA ASP A 51 1.56 20.26 15.44
C ASP A 51 1.24 19.16 16.46
N GLU A 52 2.04 18.09 16.47
CA GLU A 52 1.90 16.97 17.42
C GLU A 52 2.39 17.32 18.84
N HIS A 53 3.17 18.40 18.99
CA HIS A 53 3.66 18.89 20.29
C HIS A 53 3.19 20.34 20.56
N PRO A 54 1.89 20.55 20.81
CA PRO A 54 1.35 21.87 21.07
C PRO A 54 2.02 22.50 22.29
N ALA A 55 2.46 23.75 22.16
CA ALA A 55 3.09 24.50 23.23
C ALA A 55 2.90 26.01 23.01
N ALA A 56 3.18 26.80 24.05
CA ALA A 56 3.19 28.26 23.92
C ALA A 56 4.17 28.73 22.84
N THR A 57 3.90 29.87 22.20
CA THR A 57 4.69 30.40 21.08
C THR A 57 6.17 30.57 21.43
N GLY A 58 6.50 30.95 22.67
CA GLY A 58 7.88 31.03 23.15
C GLY A 58 8.62 29.68 23.12
N THR A 59 7.92 28.59 23.47
CA THR A 59 8.45 27.23 23.46
C THR A 59 8.67 26.72 22.04
N HIS A 60 7.72 26.96 21.13
CA HIS A 60 7.89 26.62 19.71
C HIS A 60 9.07 27.37 19.06
N ARG A 61 9.24 28.66 19.38
CA ARG A 61 10.43 29.42 18.93
C ARG A 61 11.72 28.79 19.45
N ARG A 62 11.77 28.41 20.74
CA ARG A 62 12.94 27.76 21.35
C ARG A 62 13.29 26.44 20.67
N ARG A 63 12.29 25.58 20.43
CA ARG A 63 12.44 24.31 19.71
C ARG A 63 12.96 24.52 18.28
N LEU A 64 12.37 25.47 17.56
CA LEU A 64 12.80 25.80 16.20
C LEU A 64 14.23 26.34 16.16
N SER A 65 14.62 27.16 17.13
CA SER A 65 16.00 27.63 17.30
C SER A 65 16.97 26.48 17.60
N ALA A 66 16.59 25.51 18.43
CA ALA A 66 17.40 24.33 18.69
C ALA A 66 17.63 23.52 17.39
N ILE A 67 16.56 23.20 16.66
CA ILE A 67 16.61 22.45 15.40
C ILE A 67 17.47 23.16 14.36
N ASN A 68 17.25 24.47 14.15
CA ASN A 68 18.03 25.27 13.21
C ASN A 68 19.52 25.31 13.58
N THR A 69 19.82 25.45 14.87
CA THR A 69 21.21 25.51 15.36
C THR A 69 21.96 24.22 15.06
N VAL A 70 21.31 23.05 15.21
CA VAL A 70 21.95 21.78 14.88
C VAL A 70 22.18 21.65 13.38
N HIS A 71 21.19 21.99 12.56
CA HIS A 71 21.29 21.94 11.10
C HIS A 71 22.44 22.81 10.59
N THR A 72 22.51 24.07 11.02
CA THR A 72 23.57 24.99 10.57
C THR A 72 24.95 24.55 11.01
N ARG A 73 25.08 23.95 12.20
CA ARG A 73 26.37 23.44 12.70
C ARG A 73 26.84 22.18 11.99
N CYS A 74 25.92 21.40 11.44
CA CYS A 74 26.22 20.27 10.57
C CYS A 74 26.37 20.66 9.09
N GLY A 75 26.40 21.96 8.75
CA GLY A 75 26.56 22.45 7.39
C GLY A 75 25.29 22.42 6.53
N TYR A 76 24.13 22.15 7.12
CA TYR A 76 22.84 22.15 6.43
C TYR A 76 22.13 23.51 6.54
N PRO A 77 21.32 23.91 5.54
CA PRO A 77 20.50 25.10 5.64
C PRO A 77 19.48 24.96 6.77
N ALA A 78 19.20 26.07 7.48
CA ALA A 78 18.23 26.08 8.57
C ALA A 78 16.81 25.80 8.04
N PRO A 79 16.20 24.64 8.37
CA PRO A 79 14.92 24.23 7.80
C PRO A 79 13.73 25.03 8.38
N GLY A 80 13.91 25.63 9.57
CA GLY A 80 12.92 26.42 10.29
C GLY A 80 12.95 27.92 9.98
N THR A 81 13.47 28.37 8.84
CA THR A 81 13.38 29.79 8.46
C THR A 81 11.92 30.19 8.23
N ALA A 82 11.54 31.36 8.71
CA ALA A 82 10.16 31.82 8.62
C ALA A 82 9.68 31.98 7.17
N HIS A 83 10.57 32.14 6.18
CA HIS A 83 10.20 32.12 4.76
C HIS A 83 9.90 30.69 4.27
N ALA A 84 10.80 29.72 4.45
CA ALA A 84 10.56 28.34 4.01
C ALA A 84 9.36 27.70 4.73
N LEU A 85 9.23 27.97 6.03
CA LEU A 85 8.11 27.52 6.84
C LEU A 85 6.82 28.26 6.45
N ARG A 86 6.82 29.60 6.25
CA ARG A 86 5.63 30.31 5.73
C ARG A 86 5.27 29.86 4.34
N GLU A 87 6.20 29.72 3.40
CA GLU A 87 5.85 29.33 2.02
C GLU A 87 5.27 27.90 1.96
N ARG A 88 5.76 26.98 2.81
CA ARG A 88 5.22 25.62 2.93
C ARG A 88 3.94 25.55 3.77
N LEU A 89 3.82 26.34 4.84
CA LEU A 89 2.59 26.46 5.63
C LEU A 89 1.51 27.20 4.88
N THR A 90 1.76 28.33 4.24
CA THR A 90 0.79 29.06 3.38
C THR A 90 0.25 28.18 2.24
N ARG A 91 1.05 27.25 1.70
CA ARG A 91 0.56 26.20 0.79
C ARG A 91 -0.40 25.19 1.45
N ARG A 92 -0.32 25.01 2.78
CA ARG A 92 -1.18 24.14 3.61
C ARG A 92 -2.36 24.91 4.24
N THR A 93 -2.24 26.22 4.49
CA THR A 93 -3.24 27.12 5.10
C THR A 93 -4.10 27.86 4.08
N ARG A 94 -3.71 27.88 2.79
CA ARG A 94 -4.68 28.17 1.73
C ARG A 94 -5.81 27.15 1.89
N PRO A 95 -7.09 27.58 1.92
CA PRO A 95 -8.20 26.64 1.96
C PRO A 95 -7.90 25.58 0.91
N ARG A 96 -7.79 24.31 1.33
CA ARG A 96 -7.68 23.24 0.34
C ARG A 96 -8.85 23.49 -0.61
N PRO A 97 -8.62 23.51 -1.94
CA PRO A 97 -9.73 23.59 -2.86
C PRO A 97 -10.72 22.51 -2.43
N ASP A 98 -12.00 22.87 -2.36
CA ASP A 98 -13.00 21.87 -2.03
C ASP A 98 -13.04 20.89 -3.21
N LEU A 99 -12.40 19.74 -3.02
CA LEU A 99 -12.30 18.69 -4.04
C LEU A 99 -13.46 17.71 -3.92
N ARG A 100 -14.46 17.97 -3.07
CA ARG A 100 -15.62 17.07 -2.89
C ARG A 100 -16.33 16.83 -4.21
N ASP A 101 -16.69 17.87 -4.94
CA ASP A 101 -17.43 17.74 -6.20
C ASP A 101 -16.61 17.04 -7.28
N THR A 102 -15.32 17.39 -7.42
CA THR A 102 -14.40 16.70 -8.33
C THR A 102 -14.24 15.23 -7.97
N ALA A 103 -14.15 14.90 -6.68
CA ALA A 103 -14.03 13.53 -6.20
C ALA A 103 -15.33 12.74 -6.43
N LEU A 104 -16.50 13.35 -6.20
CA LEU A 104 -17.79 12.73 -6.48
C LEU A 104 -17.92 12.37 -7.96
N GLU A 105 -17.54 13.30 -8.85
CA GLU A 105 -17.55 13.06 -10.28
C GLU A 105 -16.56 11.96 -10.69
N ALA A 106 -15.35 11.96 -10.11
CA ALA A 106 -14.39 10.89 -10.33
C ALA A 106 -14.92 9.52 -9.86
N ILE A 107 -15.53 9.45 -8.67
CA ILE A 107 -16.14 8.22 -8.13
C ILE A 107 -17.23 7.68 -9.06
N ARG A 108 -18.08 8.54 -9.63
CA ARG A 108 -19.12 8.15 -10.59
C ARG A 108 -18.57 7.57 -11.89
N ARG A 109 -17.30 7.81 -12.23
CA ARG A 109 -16.66 7.25 -13.43
C ARG A 109 -15.91 5.95 -13.15
N LEU A 110 -15.65 5.62 -11.89
CA LEU A 110 -14.90 4.42 -11.55
C LEU A 110 -15.72 3.15 -11.84
N PRO A 111 -15.10 2.13 -12.46
CA PRO A 111 -15.76 0.86 -12.71
C PRO A 111 -16.04 0.15 -11.38
N THR A 112 -17.24 -0.40 -11.26
CA THR A 112 -17.64 -1.21 -10.09
C THR A 112 -17.60 -2.71 -10.39
N THR A 113 -17.38 -3.08 -11.64
CA THR A 113 -17.35 -4.46 -12.18
C THR A 113 -16.20 -4.63 -13.17
N GLY A 114 -16.00 -5.87 -13.63
CA GLY A 114 -14.94 -6.24 -14.57
C GLY A 114 -13.59 -6.45 -13.90
N TRP A 115 -12.72 -7.21 -14.55
CA TRP A 115 -11.38 -7.53 -14.05
C TRP A 115 -10.27 -6.91 -14.93
N PRO A 116 -9.20 -6.33 -14.33
CA PRO A 116 -9.06 -5.97 -12.91
C PRO A 116 -9.75 -4.63 -12.58
N GLY A 117 -10.42 -3.99 -13.56
CA GLY A 117 -10.99 -2.65 -13.44
C GLY A 117 -11.83 -2.44 -12.18
N GLY A 118 -12.80 -3.32 -11.91
CA GLY A 118 -13.70 -3.23 -10.76
C GLY A 118 -12.99 -3.32 -9.41
N LEU A 119 -11.90 -4.08 -9.30
CA LEU A 119 -11.07 -4.14 -8.08
C LEU A 119 -10.45 -2.77 -7.80
N PHE A 120 -9.76 -2.21 -8.80
CA PHE A 120 -9.08 -0.91 -8.67
C PHE A 120 -10.08 0.24 -8.52
N GLY A 121 -11.19 0.20 -9.24
CA GLY A 121 -12.25 1.20 -9.16
C GLY A 121 -12.89 1.25 -7.76
N ARG A 122 -13.20 0.10 -7.16
CA ARG A 122 -13.73 0.04 -5.78
C ARG A 122 -12.72 0.54 -4.75
N ARG A 123 -11.43 0.15 -4.88
CA ARG A 123 -10.35 0.63 -4.01
C ARG A 123 -10.20 2.16 -4.09
N ASP A 124 -10.14 2.68 -5.31
CA ASP A 124 -9.88 4.09 -5.57
C ASP A 124 -11.10 4.95 -5.18
N ALA A 125 -12.31 4.43 -5.31
CA ALA A 125 -13.52 5.08 -4.82
C ALA A 125 -13.50 5.25 -3.30
N LEU A 126 -13.11 4.21 -2.56
CA LEU A 126 -12.95 4.29 -1.10
C LEU A 126 -11.83 5.28 -0.74
N LEU A 127 -10.71 5.24 -1.46
CA LEU A 127 -9.59 6.17 -1.24
C LEU A 127 -10.02 7.63 -1.41
N LEU A 128 -10.74 7.96 -2.50
CA LEU A 128 -11.29 9.30 -2.74
C LEU A 128 -12.30 9.71 -1.67
N THR A 129 -13.16 8.77 -1.25
CA THR A 129 -14.15 9.01 -0.20
C THR A 129 -13.48 9.35 1.14
N LEU A 130 -12.52 8.54 1.59
CA LEU A 130 -11.82 8.75 2.86
C LEU A 130 -11.03 10.05 2.90
N THR A 131 -10.46 10.48 1.77
CA THR A 131 -9.59 11.65 1.71
C THR A 131 -10.35 12.95 1.40
N CYS A 132 -11.27 12.94 0.44
CA CYS A 132 -11.96 14.14 -0.04
C CYS A 132 -13.29 14.39 0.69
N ARG A 133 -14.04 13.34 1.07
CA ARG A 133 -15.33 13.49 1.76
C ARG A 133 -15.20 13.44 3.28
N VAL A 134 -14.44 12.46 3.77
CA VAL A 134 -14.22 12.25 5.21
C VAL A 134 -13.10 13.13 5.76
N GLY A 135 -12.08 13.46 4.94
CA GLY A 135 -11.03 14.41 5.29
C GLY A 135 -9.77 13.81 5.92
N LEU A 136 -9.60 12.49 5.86
CA LEU A 136 -8.37 11.84 6.33
C LEU A 136 -7.19 12.19 5.42
N SER A 137 -6.03 12.43 6.04
CA SER A 137 -4.79 12.63 5.29
C SER A 137 -4.35 11.33 4.61
N PRO A 138 -3.56 11.41 3.51
CA PRO A 138 -2.99 10.22 2.87
C PRO A 138 -2.19 9.32 3.82
N ILE A 139 -1.55 9.88 4.86
CA ILE A 139 -0.82 9.10 5.86
C ILE A 139 -1.78 8.31 6.74
N GLN A 140 -2.84 8.95 7.24
CA GLN A 140 -3.86 8.29 8.06
C GLN A 140 -4.54 7.17 7.27
N VAL A 141 -4.93 7.44 6.02
CA VAL A 141 -5.55 6.43 5.14
C VAL A 141 -4.63 5.23 4.90
N GLY A 142 -3.33 5.44 4.70
CA GLY A 142 -2.37 4.33 4.52
C GLY A 142 -2.11 3.49 5.77
N ARG A 143 -2.41 4.04 6.96
CA ARG A 143 -2.25 3.37 8.26
C ARG A 143 -3.50 2.62 8.73
N LEU A 144 -4.67 2.91 8.15
CA LEU A 144 -5.91 2.22 8.52
C LEU A 144 -5.79 0.72 8.24
N GLN A 145 -6.11 -0.06 9.26
CA GLN A 145 -6.37 -1.49 9.16
C GLN A 145 -7.85 -1.76 8.94
N ARG A 146 -8.17 -2.98 8.52
CA ARG A 146 -9.57 -3.41 8.34
C ARG A 146 -10.37 -3.33 9.64
N SER A 147 -9.75 -3.66 10.77
CA SER A 147 -10.36 -3.60 12.10
C SER A 147 -10.59 -2.19 12.64
N ASP A 148 -9.92 -1.17 12.09
CA ASP A 148 -10.12 0.22 12.50
C ASP A 148 -11.48 0.78 12.06
N VAL A 149 -12.13 0.09 11.11
CA VAL A 149 -13.41 0.51 10.55
C VAL A 149 -14.49 -0.49 10.94
N THR A 150 -15.54 0.01 11.60
CA THR A 150 -16.66 -0.81 12.07
C THR A 150 -17.97 -0.35 11.45
N PHE A 151 -18.88 -1.29 11.23
CA PHE A 151 -20.22 -1.03 10.70
C PHE A 151 -21.24 -1.84 11.48
N ASP A 152 -22.26 -1.17 12.00
CA ASP A 152 -23.29 -1.76 12.88
C ASP A 152 -24.63 -2.05 12.16
N GLY A 153 -24.65 -1.97 10.82
CA GLY A 153 -25.87 -2.11 10.02
C GLY A 153 -26.48 -0.77 9.61
N ARG A 154 -26.12 0.33 10.27
CA ARG A 154 -26.62 1.68 9.93
C ARG A 154 -25.53 2.74 9.86
N THR A 155 -24.44 2.56 10.60
CA THR A 155 -23.43 3.59 10.83
C THR A 155 -22.05 3.02 10.62
N LEU A 156 -21.26 3.70 9.79
CA LEU A 156 -19.84 3.46 9.62
C LEU A 156 -19.05 4.28 10.66
N ARG A 157 -18.09 3.66 11.35
CA ARG A 157 -17.30 4.33 12.38
C ARG A 157 -15.81 4.05 12.19
N ILE A 158 -14.99 5.06 12.40
CA ILE A 158 -13.53 4.95 12.51
C ILE A 158 -13.13 5.55 13.86
N PRO A 159 -13.16 4.76 14.95
CA PRO A 159 -13.03 5.27 16.32
C PRO A 159 -11.71 6.00 16.58
N SER A 160 -10.60 5.51 16.01
CA SER A 160 -9.26 6.12 16.12
C SER A 160 -9.18 7.55 15.58
N HIS A 161 -10.16 7.99 14.81
CA HIS A 161 -10.25 9.31 14.22
C HIS A 161 -11.55 10.06 14.60
N GLY A 162 -12.37 9.52 15.50
CA GLY A 162 -13.63 10.14 15.92
C GLY A 162 -14.66 10.29 14.79
N ILE A 163 -14.56 9.48 13.73
CA ILE A 163 -15.44 9.56 12.57
C ILE A 163 -16.66 8.67 12.77
N VAL A 164 -17.84 9.25 12.56
CA VAL A 164 -19.14 8.57 12.60
C VAL A 164 -19.94 9.02 11.38
N ILE A 165 -20.30 8.09 10.51
CA ILE A 165 -20.97 8.35 9.24
C ILE A 165 -22.23 7.48 9.18
N PRO A 166 -23.44 8.06 9.37
CA PRO A 166 -24.67 7.33 9.17
C PRO A 166 -24.88 7.03 7.68
N HIS A 167 -25.52 5.91 7.39
CA HIS A 167 -25.99 5.61 6.04
C HIS A 167 -27.08 6.61 5.63
N ASP A 168 -26.92 7.23 4.47
CA ASP A 168 -27.90 8.12 3.85
C ASP A 168 -28.60 7.39 2.68
N PRO A 169 -29.90 7.05 2.79
CA PRO A 169 -30.63 6.38 1.72
C PRO A 169 -30.96 7.29 0.53
N HIS A 170 -30.80 8.62 0.66
CA HIS A 170 -31.07 9.58 -0.40
C HIS A 170 -29.84 9.91 -1.24
N GLU A 171 -28.64 9.58 -0.75
CA GLU A 171 -27.42 9.73 -1.54
C GLU A 171 -27.25 8.54 -2.50
N SER A 172 -26.78 8.82 -3.73
CA SER A 172 -26.46 7.76 -4.69
C SER A 172 -25.53 6.72 -4.05
N PRO A 173 -25.86 5.41 -4.16
CA PRO A 173 -25.01 4.32 -3.71
C PRO A 173 -23.60 4.40 -4.30
N ARG A 174 -23.43 5.00 -5.48
CA ARG A 174 -22.10 5.14 -6.11
C ARG A 174 -21.17 6.01 -5.28
N THR A 175 -21.70 7.06 -4.66
CA THR A 175 -20.91 8.08 -3.96
C THR A 175 -21.04 8.02 -2.44
N GLU A 176 -22.15 7.48 -1.92
CA GLU A 176 -22.46 7.36 -0.49
C GLU A 176 -21.36 6.59 0.25
N GLN A 177 -20.90 7.17 1.36
CA GLN A 177 -19.67 6.73 2.01
C GLN A 177 -19.78 5.30 2.57
N VAL A 178 -20.93 4.95 3.18
CA VAL A 178 -21.18 3.62 3.72
C VAL A 178 -21.24 2.60 2.59
N ALA A 179 -21.97 2.87 1.51
CA ALA A 179 -22.08 2.00 0.33
C ALA A 179 -20.71 1.76 -0.32
N VAL A 180 -19.91 2.81 -0.50
CA VAL A 180 -18.54 2.70 -1.02
C VAL A 180 -17.67 1.80 -0.13
N TYR A 181 -17.71 2.01 1.20
CA TYR A 181 -16.98 1.18 2.14
C TYR A 181 -17.44 -0.28 2.12
N LEU A 182 -18.75 -0.54 2.17
CA LEU A 182 -19.30 -1.89 2.19
C LEU A 182 -18.95 -2.68 0.93
N ARG A 183 -18.94 -2.03 -0.26
CA ARG A 183 -18.49 -2.68 -1.50
C ARG A 183 -17.04 -3.14 -1.43
N TRP A 184 -16.18 -2.34 -0.81
CA TRP A 184 -14.77 -2.67 -0.62
C TRP A 184 -14.58 -3.76 0.43
N ALA A 185 -15.20 -3.60 1.60
CA ALA A 185 -15.08 -4.55 2.70
C ALA A 185 -15.62 -5.95 2.34
N ARG A 186 -16.70 -6.03 1.54
CA ARG A 186 -17.21 -7.31 1.00
C ARG A 186 -16.21 -7.98 0.06
N LEU A 187 -15.51 -7.19 -0.76
CA LEU A 187 -14.49 -7.71 -1.64
C LEU A 187 -13.33 -8.30 -0.84
N GLN A 188 -12.89 -7.62 0.23
CA GLN A 188 -11.87 -8.14 1.14
C GLN A 188 -12.34 -9.40 1.88
N ALA A 189 -13.59 -9.43 2.34
CA ALA A 189 -14.18 -10.60 2.99
C ALA A 189 -14.33 -11.80 2.05
N PHE A 190 -14.54 -11.55 0.75
CA PHE A 190 -14.51 -12.59 -0.28
C PHE A 190 -13.09 -13.14 -0.45
N THR A 191 -12.08 -12.27 -0.61
CA THR A 191 -10.68 -12.67 -0.74
C THR A 191 -10.17 -13.46 0.47
N ASP A 192 -10.62 -13.14 1.69
CA ASP A 192 -10.29 -13.91 2.90
C ASP A 192 -10.76 -15.37 2.85
N ARG A 193 -11.83 -15.67 2.11
CA ARG A 193 -12.39 -17.03 1.97
C ARG A 193 -11.85 -17.75 0.76
N THR A 194 -11.57 -17.01 -0.31
CA THR A 194 -11.05 -17.51 -1.57
C THR A 194 -9.83 -16.67 -1.98
N PRO A 195 -8.61 -17.02 -1.53
CA PRO A 195 -7.40 -16.24 -1.81
C PRO A 195 -6.93 -16.29 -3.28
N SER A 196 -7.79 -16.74 -4.19
CA SER A 196 -7.52 -16.84 -5.62
C SER A 196 -8.12 -15.67 -6.37
N ASN A 197 -7.26 -14.96 -7.11
CA ASN A 197 -7.66 -13.87 -8.01
C ASN A 197 -8.55 -14.35 -9.17
N ARG A 198 -8.57 -15.67 -9.46
CA ARG A 198 -9.48 -16.25 -10.46
C ARG A 198 -10.93 -16.01 -10.05
N TRP A 199 -11.32 -16.53 -8.88
CA TRP A 199 -12.66 -16.41 -8.35
C TRP A 199 -13.05 -14.95 -8.07
N LEU A 200 -12.09 -14.12 -7.65
CA LEU A 200 -12.31 -12.69 -7.47
C LEU A 200 -12.60 -11.99 -8.80
N GLY A 201 -11.84 -12.31 -9.84
CA GLY A 201 -12.01 -11.76 -11.18
C GLY A 201 -13.31 -12.21 -11.84
N GLU A 202 -13.68 -13.47 -11.67
CA GLU A 202 -14.95 -14.01 -12.16
C GLU A 202 -16.14 -13.35 -11.46
N SER A 203 -16.10 -13.26 -10.12
CA SER A 203 -17.14 -12.59 -9.34
C SER A 203 -17.30 -11.13 -9.73
N LEU A 204 -16.20 -10.39 -9.97
CA LEU A 204 -16.25 -9.01 -10.42
C LEU A 204 -16.73 -8.85 -11.86
N THR A 205 -16.42 -9.81 -12.74
CA THR A 205 -16.86 -9.81 -14.14
C THR A 205 -18.36 -10.06 -14.23
N ASN A 206 -18.88 -11.01 -13.45
CA ASN A 206 -20.30 -11.38 -13.42
C ASN A 206 -21.15 -10.51 -12.48
N ALA A 207 -20.54 -9.58 -11.74
CA ALA A 207 -21.26 -8.70 -10.84
C ALA A 207 -22.15 -7.70 -11.60
N THR A 208 -23.32 -7.42 -11.04
CA THR A 208 -24.19 -6.35 -11.53
C THR A 208 -23.53 -4.98 -11.34
N PRO A 209 -23.45 -4.14 -12.39
CA PRO A 209 -22.94 -2.78 -12.27
C PRO A 209 -23.74 -1.95 -11.26
N VAL A 210 -23.04 -1.18 -10.44
CA VAL A 210 -23.68 -0.28 -9.47
C VAL A 210 -24.05 1.02 -10.18
N THR A 211 -25.36 1.27 -10.22
CA THR A 211 -26.00 2.47 -10.75
C THR A 211 -26.48 3.37 -9.61
N ASP A 212 -27.01 4.55 -9.93
CA ASP A 212 -27.59 5.47 -8.95
C ASP A 212 -28.88 4.90 -8.30
N ASP A 213 -29.56 3.96 -8.97
CA ASP A 213 -30.77 3.29 -8.46
C ASP A 213 -30.51 1.97 -7.73
N SER A 214 -29.24 1.58 -7.60
CA SER A 214 -28.89 0.30 -6.96
C SER A 214 -29.22 0.30 -5.47
N ALA A 215 -29.74 -0.80 -4.93
CA ALA A 215 -29.94 -0.90 -3.49
C ALA A 215 -28.60 -1.10 -2.76
N THR A 216 -28.32 -0.30 -1.73
CA THR A 216 -27.18 -0.53 -0.83
C THR A 216 -27.54 -1.68 0.12
N GLY A 217 -26.91 -2.85 -0.08
CA GLY A 217 -27.02 -3.92 0.91
C GLY A 217 -26.39 -3.47 2.24
N LEU A 218 -27.18 -3.41 3.32
CA LEU A 218 -26.72 -3.03 4.67
C LEU A 218 -26.46 -4.25 5.57
N GLN A 219 -26.38 -5.45 4.98
CA GLN A 219 -26.05 -6.66 5.73
C GLN A 219 -24.70 -6.50 6.42
N LEU A 220 -24.64 -6.94 7.67
CA LEU A 220 -23.42 -6.94 8.46
C LEU A 220 -22.30 -7.70 7.74
N LEU A 221 -21.10 -7.18 7.88
CA LEU A 221 -19.92 -7.79 7.27
C LEU A 221 -19.56 -9.08 8.04
N PRO A 222 -19.07 -10.11 7.33
CA PRO A 222 -18.47 -11.26 7.98
C PRO A 222 -17.34 -10.85 8.92
N ALA A 223 -17.08 -11.67 9.94
CA ALA A 223 -15.93 -11.48 10.81
C ALA A 223 -14.62 -11.44 10.00
N ILE A 224 -13.74 -10.50 10.35
CA ILE A 224 -12.44 -10.32 9.70
C ILE A 224 -11.58 -11.55 10.01
N ARG A 225 -11.18 -12.31 8.98
CA ARG A 225 -10.28 -13.46 9.16
C ARG A 225 -8.81 -13.02 9.22
N HIS A 226 -8.45 -12.05 8.38
CA HIS A 226 -7.10 -11.51 8.32
C HIS A 226 -7.14 -10.00 8.49
N ASN A 227 -6.72 -9.53 9.67
CA ASN A 227 -6.60 -8.10 9.95
C ASN A 227 -5.34 -7.54 9.26
N GLY A 228 -5.54 -7.07 8.04
CA GLY A 228 -4.53 -6.40 7.22
C GLY A 228 -4.85 -4.92 6.96
N PRO A 229 -4.09 -4.25 6.10
CA PRO A 229 -4.37 -2.86 5.74
C PRO A 229 -5.74 -2.74 5.07
N LEU A 230 -6.45 -1.64 5.36
CA LEU A 230 -7.72 -1.33 4.73
C LEU A 230 -7.55 -1.16 3.22
N LEU A 231 -6.47 -0.51 2.79
CA LEU A 231 -6.13 -0.33 1.38
C LEU A 231 -4.74 -0.94 1.10
N PRO A 232 -4.64 -2.25 0.79
CA PRO A 232 -3.39 -2.87 0.40
C PRO A 232 -2.91 -2.35 -0.96
N SER A 233 -1.61 -2.49 -1.21
CA SER A 233 -1.06 -2.32 -2.56
C SER A 233 -1.41 -3.56 -3.40
N PHE A 234 -1.62 -3.33 -4.70
CA PHE A 234 -1.83 -4.39 -5.68
C PHE A 234 -0.84 -4.22 -6.83
N ASP A 235 -0.37 -5.33 -7.40
CA ASP A 235 0.31 -5.32 -8.69
C ASP A 235 -0.64 -4.90 -9.83
N LYS A 236 -0.16 -4.89 -11.08
CA LYS A 236 -1.02 -4.53 -12.24
C LYS A 236 -2.13 -5.56 -12.51
N TRP A 237 -2.04 -6.76 -11.93
CA TRP A 237 -2.93 -7.89 -12.16
C TRP A 237 -3.92 -8.13 -11.02
N GLY A 238 -3.83 -7.39 -9.91
CA GLY A 238 -4.72 -7.52 -8.77
C GLY A 238 -4.19 -8.44 -7.64
N HIS A 239 -2.92 -8.83 -7.66
CA HIS A 239 -2.31 -9.51 -6.51
C HIS A 239 -2.03 -8.50 -5.40
N ALA A 240 -2.65 -8.71 -4.24
CA ALA A 240 -2.39 -7.94 -3.05
C ALA A 240 -0.96 -8.21 -2.55
N SER A 241 -0.25 -7.17 -2.15
CA SER A 241 1.01 -7.34 -1.43
C SER A 241 0.75 -7.99 -0.08
N LEU A 242 1.64 -8.90 0.33
CA LEU A 242 1.65 -9.50 1.67
C LEU A 242 2.09 -8.51 2.78
N SER A 243 2.34 -7.25 2.42
CA SER A 243 2.68 -6.20 3.36
C SER A 243 1.56 -5.98 4.39
N ARG A 244 1.94 -5.89 5.66
CA ARG A 244 1.05 -5.45 6.75
C ARG A 244 0.75 -3.95 6.68
N VAL A 245 1.49 -3.21 5.86
CA VAL A 245 1.34 -1.76 5.67
C VAL A 245 0.50 -1.50 4.42
N GLY A 246 -0.44 -0.56 4.53
CA GLY A 246 -1.27 -0.14 3.40
C GLY A 246 -0.50 0.67 2.35
N LEU A 247 -1.25 1.24 1.40
CA LEU A 247 -0.68 2.13 0.39
C LEU A 247 0.14 3.25 1.04
N SER A 248 1.37 3.46 0.54
CA SER A 248 2.21 4.56 1.00
C SER A 248 1.60 5.92 0.68
N ARG A 249 1.95 6.96 1.47
CA ARG A 249 1.56 8.36 1.19
C ARG A 249 1.78 8.75 -0.26
N ARG A 250 2.94 8.36 -0.83
CA ARG A 250 3.31 8.70 -2.22
C ARG A 250 2.39 8.00 -3.23
N ALA A 251 2.03 6.74 -2.98
CA ALA A 251 1.09 6.00 -3.82
C ALA A 251 -0.33 6.59 -3.76
N ILE A 252 -0.81 6.90 -2.55
CA ILE A 252 -2.13 7.53 -2.34
C ILE A 252 -2.21 8.87 -3.05
N THR A 253 -1.23 9.76 -2.83
CA THR A 253 -1.20 11.07 -3.50
C THR A 253 -1.17 10.93 -5.02
N ARG A 254 -0.41 9.97 -5.56
CA ARG A 254 -0.37 9.72 -7.01
C ARG A 254 -1.73 9.28 -7.57
N ILE A 255 -2.43 8.37 -6.87
CA ILE A 255 -3.77 7.91 -7.27
C ILE A 255 -4.77 9.06 -7.20
N LEU A 256 -4.76 9.84 -6.10
CA LEU A 256 -5.62 11.01 -5.94
C LEU A 256 -5.43 12.01 -7.07
N THR A 257 -4.20 12.45 -7.32
CA THR A 257 -3.91 13.45 -8.35
C THR A 257 -4.32 12.94 -9.72
N ALA A 258 -4.14 11.65 -10.04
CA ALA A 258 -4.54 11.11 -11.32
C ALA A 258 -6.06 11.19 -11.53
N HIS A 259 -6.85 10.83 -10.52
CA HIS A 259 -8.32 10.90 -10.60
C HIS A 259 -8.85 12.33 -10.60
N LEU A 260 -8.32 13.18 -9.72
CA LEU A 260 -8.77 14.56 -9.57
C LEU A 260 -8.40 15.46 -10.76
N SER A 261 -7.28 15.17 -11.42
CA SER A 261 -6.87 15.87 -12.65
C SER A 261 -7.45 15.24 -13.92
N GLY A 262 -8.19 14.13 -13.83
CA GLY A 262 -8.73 13.40 -14.97
C GLY A 262 -7.65 12.75 -15.87
N THR A 263 -6.43 12.58 -15.38
CA THR A 263 -5.29 12.00 -16.14
C THR A 263 -5.18 10.49 -16.00
N THR A 264 -6.14 9.85 -15.32
CA THR A 264 -6.22 8.39 -15.26
C THR A 264 -6.48 7.80 -16.65
N SER A 265 -5.54 6.98 -17.12
CA SER A 265 -5.80 6.05 -18.21
C SER A 265 -6.78 4.98 -17.73
N THR A 266 -7.84 4.77 -18.50
CA THR A 266 -8.78 3.65 -18.32
C THR A 266 -7.97 2.37 -18.41
N ARG A 267 -7.83 1.63 -17.30
CA ARG A 267 -7.18 0.32 -17.36
C ARG A 267 -8.00 -0.57 -18.28
N GLU A 268 -7.37 -1.05 -19.35
CA GLU A 268 -8.01 -2.00 -20.28
C GLU A 268 -8.60 -3.16 -19.47
N GLN A 269 -9.90 -3.35 -19.61
CA GLN A 269 -10.54 -4.52 -19.04
C GLN A 269 -9.99 -5.73 -19.77
N ARG A 270 -9.43 -6.68 -19.01
CA ARG A 270 -8.97 -7.91 -19.61
C ARG A 270 -10.17 -8.83 -19.71
N GLN A 271 -10.53 -9.25 -20.92
CA GLN A 271 -11.35 -10.44 -21.08
C GLN A 271 -10.52 -11.62 -20.57
N VAL A 272 -10.73 -11.98 -19.31
CA VAL A 272 -10.22 -13.23 -18.77
C VAL A 272 -11.28 -14.26 -19.10
N LYS A 273 -10.98 -15.16 -20.03
CA LYS A 273 -11.74 -16.40 -20.17
C LYS A 273 -11.47 -17.21 -18.91
N PHE A 274 -12.36 -17.07 -17.93
CA PHE A 274 -12.42 -18.03 -16.84
C PHE A 274 -12.97 -19.30 -17.48
N PHE A 275 -12.07 -20.24 -17.80
CA PHE A 275 -12.50 -21.57 -18.20
C PHE A 275 -13.40 -22.08 -17.07
N ASP A 276 -14.62 -22.45 -17.42
CA ASP A 276 -15.50 -23.20 -16.52
C ASP A 276 -14.78 -24.50 -16.15
N ASP A 277 -15.31 -25.25 -15.19
CA ASP A 277 -14.65 -26.37 -14.49
C ASP A 277 -14.01 -27.48 -15.38
N GLY A 278 -14.21 -27.43 -16.70
CA GLY A 278 -13.45 -28.12 -17.73
C GLY A 278 -12.04 -27.55 -17.97
N TRP A 279 -11.21 -27.34 -16.94
CA TRP A 279 -9.75 -27.32 -17.18
C TRP A 279 -9.26 -28.71 -17.63
N ALA A 280 -9.95 -29.78 -17.18
CA ALA A 280 -9.75 -31.12 -17.69
C ALA A 280 -10.25 -31.21 -19.14
N ASP A 281 -11.52 -30.89 -19.42
CA ASP A 281 -12.08 -30.92 -20.78
C ASP A 281 -11.42 -29.93 -21.74
N ALA A 282 -10.90 -28.78 -21.30
CA ALA A 282 -10.19 -27.84 -22.18
C ALA A 282 -8.72 -28.25 -22.42
N VAL A 283 -8.11 -28.98 -21.48
CA VAL A 283 -6.82 -29.63 -21.73
C VAL A 283 -7.03 -30.86 -22.60
N GLU A 284 -8.12 -31.60 -22.41
CA GLU A 284 -8.53 -32.74 -23.22
C GLU A 284 -8.94 -32.29 -24.62
N ASP A 285 -9.77 -31.25 -24.81
CA ASP A 285 -10.08 -30.60 -26.10
C ASP A 285 -8.84 -30.00 -26.76
N VAL A 286 -7.88 -29.44 -26.00
CA VAL A 286 -6.61 -28.97 -26.60
C VAL A 286 -5.75 -30.15 -27.02
N VAL A 287 -5.75 -31.26 -26.26
CA VAL A 287 -5.03 -32.49 -26.59
C VAL A 287 -5.72 -33.27 -27.71
N GLU A 288 -7.06 -33.28 -27.79
CA GLU A 288 -7.90 -33.88 -28.83
C GLU A 288 -7.91 -33.01 -30.09
N ALA A 289 -7.95 -31.68 -30.00
CA ALA A 289 -7.78 -30.80 -31.16
C ALA A 289 -6.37 -30.87 -31.76
N ILE A 290 -5.34 -31.20 -30.95
CA ILE A 290 -4.01 -31.58 -31.44
C ILE A 290 -4.03 -32.97 -32.11
N SER A 291 -5.00 -33.82 -31.78
CA SER A 291 -5.06 -35.22 -32.21
C SER A 291 -6.02 -35.49 -33.37
N GLU A 292 -7.12 -34.75 -33.52
CA GLU A 292 -8.26 -35.18 -34.35
C GLU A 292 -8.68 -34.23 -35.49
N ASP A 293 -8.34 -32.92 -35.48
CA ASP A 293 -8.94 -32.00 -36.48
C ASP A 293 -8.01 -30.96 -37.15
N ASP A 294 -6.68 -31.07 -36.99
CA ASP A 294 -5.74 -30.11 -37.60
C ASP A 294 -4.51 -30.74 -38.30
N ALA A 295 -4.65 -31.99 -38.78
CA ALA A 295 -3.63 -32.61 -39.63
C ALA A 295 -3.57 -32.00 -41.04
N ASP A 296 -4.67 -31.40 -41.54
CA ASP A 296 -4.80 -30.98 -42.94
C ASP A 296 -4.84 -29.45 -43.17
N ASN A 297 -4.91 -28.60 -42.13
CA ASN A 297 -5.07 -27.14 -42.33
C ASN A 297 -4.17 -26.21 -41.48
N ILE A 298 -3.21 -26.75 -40.73
CA ILE A 298 -2.05 -25.98 -40.30
C ILE A 298 -1.17 -25.76 -41.53
N LYS A 299 -1.15 -24.54 -42.10
CA LYS A 299 0.00 -24.15 -42.91
C LYS A 299 1.23 -24.33 -42.03
N PRO A 300 2.18 -25.20 -42.39
CA PRO A 300 3.41 -25.34 -41.61
C PRO A 300 3.98 -23.95 -41.43
N VAL A 301 4.22 -23.55 -40.19
CA VAL A 301 5.20 -22.49 -39.96
C VAL A 301 6.49 -23.10 -40.46
N GLU A 302 6.88 -22.78 -41.70
CA GLU A 302 8.18 -23.17 -42.23
C GLU A 302 9.21 -22.64 -41.24
N PRO A 303 9.85 -23.52 -40.45
CA PRO A 303 10.97 -23.07 -39.66
C PRO A 303 11.98 -22.50 -40.66
N PRO A 304 12.64 -21.37 -40.38
CA PRO A 304 13.72 -20.92 -41.25
C PRO A 304 14.66 -22.10 -41.46
N GLU A 305 15.00 -22.40 -42.71
CA GLU A 305 16.00 -23.43 -43.04
C GLU A 305 17.35 -22.96 -42.51
N LEU A 306 17.59 -23.21 -41.22
CA LEU A 306 18.84 -22.92 -40.56
C LEU A 306 19.79 -24.04 -40.95
N SER A 307 20.96 -23.66 -41.42
CA SER A 307 22.04 -24.62 -41.64
C SER A 307 22.37 -25.35 -40.34
N SER A 308 22.94 -26.56 -40.45
CA SER A 308 23.38 -27.35 -39.28
C SER A 308 24.30 -26.54 -38.35
N GLU A 309 25.11 -25.63 -38.90
CA GLU A 309 25.99 -24.74 -38.17
C GLU A 309 25.23 -23.66 -37.38
N GLU A 310 24.19 -23.06 -37.96
CA GLU A 310 23.34 -22.07 -37.28
C GLU A 310 22.49 -22.71 -36.17
N LEU A 311 22.04 -23.94 -36.39
CA LEU A 311 21.31 -24.71 -35.39
C LEU A 311 22.21 -25.05 -34.20
N ALA A 312 23.45 -25.49 -34.46
CA ALA A 312 24.46 -25.73 -33.44
C ALA A 312 24.82 -24.45 -32.68
N ALA A 313 24.99 -23.32 -33.37
CA ALA A 313 25.29 -22.03 -32.74
C ALA A 313 24.15 -21.54 -31.83
N ARG A 314 22.89 -21.68 -32.26
CA ARG A 314 21.72 -21.33 -31.43
C ARG A 314 21.56 -22.28 -30.24
N TYR A 315 21.84 -23.56 -30.43
CA TYR A 315 21.82 -24.55 -29.36
C TYR A 315 22.89 -24.26 -28.30
N GLU A 316 24.11 -23.91 -28.72
CA GLU A 316 25.18 -23.48 -27.83
C GLU A 316 24.84 -22.16 -27.11
N ALA A 317 24.28 -21.19 -27.82
CA ALA A 317 23.82 -19.93 -27.22
C ALA A 317 22.73 -20.18 -26.16
N GLY A 318 21.81 -21.09 -26.43
CA GLY A 318 20.78 -21.52 -25.48
C GLY A 318 21.36 -22.20 -24.24
N LEU A 319 22.34 -23.10 -24.42
CA LEU A 319 23.06 -23.73 -23.31
C LEU A 319 23.88 -22.71 -22.50
N ALA A 320 24.53 -21.75 -23.15
CA ALA A 320 25.28 -20.69 -22.50
C ALA A 320 24.35 -19.77 -21.67
N ALA A 321 23.18 -19.41 -22.20
CA ALA A 321 22.18 -18.64 -21.47
C ALA A 321 21.65 -19.38 -20.24
N ARG A 322 21.39 -20.70 -20.37
CA ARG A 322 20.96 -21.54 -19.23
C ARG A 322 22.06 -21.69 -18.19
N ARG A 323 23.32 -21.89 -18.60
CA ARG A 323 24.47 -21.92 -17.68
C ARG A 323 24.68 -20.57 -16.98
N GLY A 324 24.53 -19.46 -17.70
CA GLY A 324 24.61 -18.12 -17.12
C GLY A 324 23.51 -17.86 -16.10
N THR A 325 22.29 -18.32 -16.39
CA THR A 325 21.16 -18.22 -15.45
C THR A 325 21.36 -19.10 -14.23
N ALA A 326 21.81 -20.35 -14.41
CA ALA A 326 22.13 -21.25 -13.30
C ALA A 326 23.26 -20.70 -12.42
N LYS A 327 24.28 -20.06 -13.02
CA LYS A 327 25.36 -19.39 -12.28
C LYS A 327 24.85 -18.17 -11.51
N ALA A 328 24.00 -17.34 -12.13
CA ALA A 328 23.37 -16.20 -11.45
C ALA A 328 22.45 -16.64 -10.31
N MET A 329 21.84 -17.83 -10.39
CA MET A 329 21.06 -18.43 -9.31
C MET A 329 21.94 -19.02 -8.21
N ALA A 330 23.09 -19.62 -8.56
CA ALA A 330 24.08 -20.08 -7.58
C ALA A 330 24.69 -18.92 -6.78
N ASP A 331 24.85 -17.73 -7.38
CA ASP A 331 25.27 -16.51 -6.68
C ASP A 331 24.27 -16.05 -5.60
N LEU A 332 23.03 -16.58 -5.59
CA LEU A 332 22.02 -16.29 -4.57
C LEU A 332 22.04 -17.29 -3.41
N GLU A 333 22.73 -18.42 -3.54
CA GLU A 333 22.80 -19.46 -2.51
C GLU A 333 23.37 -18.94 -1.17
N PRO A 334 24.44 -18.11 -1.15
CA PRO A 334 24.92 -17.49 0.08
C PRO A 334 23.90 -16.52 0.72
N ALA A 335 23.04 -15.89 -0.09
CA ALA A 335 22.01 -14.99 0.41
C ALA A 335 20.82 -15.76 1.01
N PHE A 336 20.55 -16.97 0.52
CA PHE A 336 19.59 -17.88 1.12
C PHE A 336 20.13 -18.49 2.42
N GLU A 337 21.40 -18.88 2.47
CA GLU A 337 22.05 -19.32 3.71
C GLU A 337 22.03 -18.22 4.79
N GLU A 338 22.33 -16.95 4.45
CA GLU A 338 22.23 -15.83 5.39
C GLU A 338 20.80 -15.61 5.91
N LEU A 339 19.79 -15.82 5.04
CA LEU A 339 18.39 -15.72 5.41
C LEU A 339 17.96 -16.86 6.35
N ASP A 340 18.42 -18.08 6.09
CA ASP A 340 18.14 -19.24 6.93
C ASP A 340 18.79 -19.08 8.30
N ASP A 341 20.07 -18.69 8.36
CA ASP A 341 20.79 -18.39 9.61
C ASP A 341 20.05 -17.33 10.45
N ARG A 342 19.56 -16.27 9.79
CA ARG A 342 18.81 -15.21 10.46
C ARG A 342 17.41 -15.65 10.91
N THR A 343 16.81 -16.60 10.20
CA THR A 343 15.52 -17.18 10.56
C THR A 343 15.68 -18.07 11.80
N ASP A 344 16.74 -18.87 11.87
CA ASP A 344 17.07 -19.69 13.04
C ASP A 344 17.42 -18.82 14.25
N GLU A 345 18.16 -17.72 14.08
CA GLU A 345 18.44 -16.76 15.15
C GLU A 345 17.15 -16.14 15.72
N LEU A 346 16.23 -15.74 14.83
CA LEU A 346 14.94 -15.18 15.24
C LEU A 346 14.06 -16.22 15.94
N LEU A 347 14.07 -17.47 15.47
CA LEU A 347 13.31 -18.56 16.07
C LEU A 347 13.82 -18.87 17.49
N ALA A 348 15.14 -18.94 17.67
CA ALA A 348 15.78 -19.13 18.98
C ALA A 348 15.41 -17.98 19.93
N ARG A 349 15.44 -16.73 19.44
CA ARG A 349 15.06 -15.57 20.25
C ARG A 349 13.60 -15.55 20.66
N ILE A 350 12.71 -16.07 19.80
CA ILE A 350 11.28 -16.21 20.13
C ILE A 350 11.09 -17.33 21.16
N GLN A 351 11.81 -18.44 21.05
CA GLN A 351 11.79 -19.52 22.05
C GLN A 351 12.29 -19.03 23.41
N ASP A 352 13.41 -18.31 23.46
CA ASP A 352 13.92 -17.70 24.70
C ASP A 352 12.89 -16.77 25.35
N LEU A 353 12.19 -15.94 24.55
CA LEU A 353 11.15 -15.05 25.05
C LEU A 353 9.92 -15.81 25.57
N LEU A 354 9.55 -16.92 24.93
CA LEU A 354 8.47 -17.80 25.39
C LEU A 354 8.83 -18.47 26.72
N GLU A 355 10.05 -18.98 26.85
CA GLU A 355 10.54 -19.58 28.10
C GLU A 355 10.61 -18.57 29.26
N VAL A 356 11.00 -17.32 28.99
CA VAL A 356 10.99 -16.24 29.98
C VAL A 356 9.56 -15.87 30.43
N VAL A 357 8.58 -15.96 29.52
CA VAL A 357 7.17 -15.70 29.82
C VAL A 357 6.53 -16.86 30.58
N GLU A 358 6.88 -18.10 30.25
CA GLU A 358 6.39 -19.30 30.95
C GLU A 358 7.08 -19.53 32.31
N GLY A 359 8.31 -19.03 32.50
CA GLY A 359 9.08 -19.15 33.75
C GLY A 359 8.81 -18.07 34.80
N SER A 360 7.95 -17.07 34.53
CA SER A 360 7.62 -16.02 35.50
C SER A 360 6.51 -16.50 36.45
N PRO A 361 6.76 -16.68 37.77
CA PRO A 361 5.71 -17.11 38.68
C PRO A 361 4.64 -16.01 38.81
N PRO A 362 3.37 -16.37 39.05
CA PRO A 362 2.30 -15.38 39.16
C PRO A 362 2.61 -14.42 40.30
N ARG A 363 2.67 -13.13 39.98
CA ARG A 363 2.76 -12.06 41.00
C ARG A 363 1.51 -12.16 41.88
N ALA A 364 1.76 -12.46 43.16
CA ALA A 364 0.77 -12.51 44.23
C ALA A 364 0.08 -11.16 44.46
#